data_AF-A0A074S419-F1
#
_entry.id   AF-A0A074S419-F1
#
_cell.length_a   1.000
_cell.length_b   1.000
_cell.length_c   1.000
_cell.angle_alpha   90.00
_cell.angle_beta   90.00
_cell.angle_gamma   90.00
#
_symmetry.space_group_name_H-M   'P 1'
#
loop_
_entity.id
_entity.type
_entity.pdbx_description
1 polymer ?
#
loop_
_entity_poly.entity_id
_entity_poly.type
_entity_poly.pdbx_seq_one_letter_code
_entity_poly.pdbx_strand_id
1 'polypeptide(L)'
;MVHDLYYRYGFDEVSGNFQQDNYGRGGQDNDAVIAYAQDISESSNARFRTPPDGKHGRCHMYLWDYLSPARDSDLDASLLIHELTHGLSNRLTGGPANSGCLSFGESGGLGEGWSDFLAIVIRSTRYAGDGDFAVGDWVSGDIIGLRYYLYST
;
A
#
# COMPACT_ATOMS: atom_id res chain seq x y z
N MET A 1 10.43 -5.94 4.95
CA MET A 1 10.92 -5.02 3.90
C MET A 1 10.18 -3.69 3.89
N VAL A 2 8.92 -3.60 3.44
CA VAL A 2 8.22 -2.29 3.30
C VAL A 2 8.13 -1.55 4.64
N HIS A 3 7.73 -2.26 5.70
CA HIS A 3 7.79 -1.75 7.08
C HIS A 3 9.17 -1.14 7.41
N ASP A 4 10.24 -1.92 7.25
CA ASP A 4 11.60 -1.51 7.64
C ASP A 4 12.11 -0.33 6.82
N LEU A 5 11.68 -0.24 5.55
CA LEU A 5 11.96 0.90 4.69
C LEU A 5 11.26 2.15 5.21
N TYR A 6 9.96 2.08 5.49
CA TYR A 6 9.22 3.22 6.06
C TYR A 6 9.77 3.63 7.43
N TYR A 7 10.13 2.67 8.27
CA TYR A 7 10.79 2.90 9.54
C TYR A 7 12.08 3.71 9.38
N ARG A 8 12.92 3.35 8.39
CA ARG A 8 14.16 4.07 8.07
C ARG A 8 13.92 5.52 7.65
N TYR A 9 12.74 5.84 7.12
CA TYR A 9 12.33 7.19 6.74
C TYR A 9 11.46 7.89 7.79
N GLY A 10 11.36 7.34 9.01
CA GLY A 10 10.71 7.99 10.15
C GLY A 10 9.26 7.58 10.40
N PHE A 11 8.76 6.53 9.73
CA PHE A 11 7.52 5.87 10.14
C PHE A 11 7.80 4.89 11.29
N ASP A 12 8.13 5.45 12.44
CA ASP A 12 8.44 4.77 13.69
C ASP A 12 7.20 4.60 14.60
N GLU A 13 7.41 4.08 15.80
CA GLU A 13 6.33 3.82 16.76
C GLU A 13 5.54 5.08 17.14
N VAL A 14 6.23 6.21 17.40
CA VAL A 14 5.57 7.46 17.81
C VAL A 14 4.76 8.06 16.65
N SER A 15 5.22 7.86 15.42
CA SER A 15 4.49 8.25 14.22
C SER A 15 3.27 7.35 13.90
N GLY A 16 3.06 6.28 14.70
CA GLY A 16 1.97 5.32 14.56
C GLY A 16 2.18 4.33 13.43
N ASN A 17 3.35 3.69 13.40
CA ASN A 17 3.58 2.55 12.53
C ASN A 17 2.80 1.30 12.97
N PHE A 18 2.90 0.20 12.20
CA PHE A 18 2.19 -1.03 12.50
C PHE A 18 3.16 -2.07 13.08
N GLN A 19 3.14 -2.25 14.40
CA GLN A 19 4.00 -3.19 15.11
C GLN A 19 3.23 -3.91 16.22
N GLN A 20 3.56 -5.20 16.43
CA GLN A 20 2.92 -5.98 17.49
C GLN A 20 3.42 -5.55 18.88
N ASP A 21 4.70 -5.19 18.98
CA ASP A 21 5.38 -4.70 20.17
C ASP A 21 6.27 -3.51 19.77
N ASN A 22 6.12 -2.41 20.51
CA ASN A 22 6.85 -1.16 20.27
C ASN A 22 8.14 -1.07 21.10
N TYR A 23 8.45 -2.08 21.91
CA TYR A 23 9.64 -2.15 22.77
C TYR A 23 9.79 -0.95 23.71
N GLY A 24 8.66 -0.37 24.13
CA GLY A 24 8.64 0.83 24.97
C GLY A 24 9.08 2.12 24.27
N ARG A 25 9.12 2.17 22.93
CA ARG A 25 9.58 3.34 22.16
C ARG A 25 8.51 4.40 21.92
N GLY A 26 7.28 4.18 22.38
CA GLY A 26 6.14 5.09 22.22
C GLY A 26 5.07 4.50 21.30
N GLY A 27 4.12 5.33 20.87
CA GLY A 27 2.97 4.89 20.06
C GLY A 27 2.01 3.96 20.81
N GLN A 28 1.08 3.36 20.09
CA GLN A 28 0.24 2.26 20.57
C GLN A 28 0.60 0.98 19.81
N ASP A 29 0.98 -0.06 20.54
CA ASP A 29 1.37 -1.36 19.99
C ASP A 29 0.15 -2.26 19.71
N ASN A 30 0.37 -3.56 19.53
CA ASN A 30 -0.66 -4.55 19.23
C ASN A 30 -1.46 -4.22 17.95
N ASP A 31 -0.75 -3.74 16.93
CA ASP A 31 -1.38 -3.25 15.72
C ASP A 31 -0.68 -3.67 14.42
N ALA A 32 0.15 -4.71 14.49
CA ALA A 32 0.77 -5.31 13.31
C ALA A 32 -0.23 -5.55 12.17
N VAL A 33 0.23 -5.38 10.93
CA VAL A 33 -0.59 -5.63 9.74
C VAL A 33 -1.02 -7.09 9.68
N ILE A 34 -2.32 -7.32 9.54
CA ILE A 34 -2.87 -8.63 9.17
C ILE A 34 -2.94 -8.68 7.64
N ALA A 35 -2.16 -9.57 7.03
CA ALA A 35 -2.14 -9.78 5.60
C ALA A 35 -2.94 -11.04 5.22
N TYR A 36 -3.99 -10.87 4.44
CA TYR A 36 -4.79 -11.93 3.86
C TYR A 36 -4.35 -12.16 2.42
N ALA A 37 -3.71 -13.31 2.19
CA ALA A 37 -3.32 -13.76 0.85
C ALA A 37 -4.48 -14.50 0.18
N GLN A 38 -4.65 -14.32 -1.13
CA GLN A 38 -5.72 -14.92 -1.93
C GLN A 38 -7.10 -14.88 -1.25
N ASP A 39 -7.44 -13.75 -0.63
CA ASP A 39 -8.73 -13.59 0.02
C ASP A 39 -9.85 -13.78 -1.02
N ILE A 40 -10.85 -14.59 -0.68
CA ILE A 40 -11.93 -14.99 -1.59
C ILE A 40 -13.18 -14.11 -1.44
N SER A 41 -13.13 -13.11 -0.56
CA SER A 41 -14.25 -12.19 -0.32
C SER A 41 -14.46 -11.18 -1.45
N GLU A 42 -13.49 -11.00 -2.33
CA GLU A 42 -13.52 -10.12 -3.50
C GLU A 42 -12.60 -10.71 -4.59
N SER A 43 -12.70 -10.25 -5.83
CA SER A 43 -11.78 -10.60 -6.93
C SER A 43 -11.31 -9.35 -7.66
N SER A 44 -10.16 -9.45 -8.35
CA SER A 44 -9.62 -8.41 -9.22
C SER A 44 -9.49 -7.03 -8.55
N ASN A 45 -8.99 -7.04 -7.31
CA ASN A 45 -8.74 -5.84 -6.51
C ASN A 45 -7.58 -6.07 -5.52
N ALA A 46 -7.28 -5.07 -4.70
CA ALA A 46 -6.56 -5.21 -3.42
C ALA A 46 -7.11 -4.14 -2.45
N ARG A 47 -6.89 -4.29 -1.15
CA ARG A 47 -7.37 -3.31 -0.17
C ARG A 47 -6.57 -3.29 1.12
N PHE A 48 -6.27 -2.09 1.59
CA PHE A 48 -5.83 -1.85 2.96
C PHE A 48 -6.88 -1.09 3.77
N ARG A 49 -7.15 -1.57 4.99
CA ARG A 49 -7.93 -0.84 5.99
C ARG A 49 -7.01 -0.30 7.05
N THR A 50 -6.99 1.02 7.20
CA THR A 50 -6.19 1.73 8.19
C THR A 50 -7.06 2.26 9.33
N PRO A 51 -7.21 1.51 10.45
CA PRO A 51 -7.74 2.10 11.67
C PRO A 51 -6.68 2.98 12.35
N PRO A 52 -7.08 3.80 13.35
CA PRO A 52 -6.15 4.52 14.19
C PRO A 52 -5.12 3.61 14.87
N ASP A 53 -4.02 4.22 15.31
CA ASP A 53 -2.92 3.58 16.05
C ASP A 53 -3.40 2.72 17.22
N GLY A 54 -2.74 1.57 17.41
CA GLY A 54 -3.17 0.56 18.39
C GLY A 54 -4.25 -0.42 17.90
N LYS A 55 -4.59 -0.39 16.60
CA LYS A 55 -5.50 -1.35 15.96
C LYS A 55 -4.91 -1.88 14.66
N HIS A 56 -4.99 -3.19 14.48
CA HIS A 56 -4.45 -3.86 13.29
C HIS A 56 -4.94 -3.25 11.98
N GLY A 57 -3.98 -2.78 11.17
CA GLY A 57 -4.19 -2.60 9.74
C GLY A 57 -4.49 -3.94 9.07
N ARG A 58 -5.34 -3.95 8.05
CA ARG A 58 -5.69 -5.18 7.33
C ARG A 58 -5.44 -5.01 5.85
N CYS A 59 -4.51 -5.78 5.30
CA CYS A 59 -4.18 -5.84 3.88
C CYS A 59 -4.83 -7.09 3.30
N HIS A 60 -5.70 -6.91 2.32
CA HIS A 60 -6.38 -7.97 1.59
C HIS A 60 -5.86 -7.98 0.16
N MET A 61 -5.26 -9.10 -0.24
CA MET A 61 -4.83 -9.35 -1.61
C MET A 61 -5.75 -10.42 -2.20
N TYR A 62 -6.13 -10.24 -3.47
CA TYR A 62 -7.11 -11.10 -4.14
C TYR A 62 -6.55 -11.75 -5.40
N LEU A 63 -7.25 -12.76 -5.92
CA LEU A 63 -6.98 -13.30 -7.25
C LEU A 63 -7.62 -12.40 -8.33
N TRP A 64 -6.90 -12.19 -9.42
CA TRP A 64 -7.31 -11.38 -10.57
C TRP A 64 -7.67 -12.27 -11.75
N ASP A 65 -8.93 -12.20 -12.16
CA ASP A 65 -9.58 -13.10 -13.11
C ASP A 65 -9.64 -12.57 -14.55
N TYR A 66 -8.89 -11.51 -14.86
CA TYR A 66 -8.80 -10.93 -16.21
C TYR A 66 -8.10 -11.86 -17.22
N LEU A 67 -7.32 -12.82 -16.73
CA LEU A 67 -6.57 -13.78 -17.53
C LEU A 67 -6.81 -15.22 -17.06
N SER A 68 -6.42 -16.19 -17.91
CA SER A 68 -6.48 -17.62 -17.58
C SER A 68 -5.09 -18.25 -17.72
N PRO A 69 -4.50 -18.83 -16.66
CA PRO A 69 -5.03 -18.85 -15.28
C PRO A 69 -5.08 -17.46 -14.63
N ALA A 70 -5.91 -17.31 -13.60
CA ALA A 70 -5.99 -16.09 -12.79
C ALA A 70 -4.62 -15.73 -12.21
N ARG A 71 -4.34 -14.44 -12.10
CA ARG A 71 -3.08 -13.92 -11.57
C ARG A 71 -3.24 -13.56 -10.09
N ASP A 72 -2.27 -13.95 -9.29
CA ASP A 72 -2.29 -13.73 -7.85
C ASP A 72 -1.62 -12.41 -7.46
N SER A 73 -2.40 -11.42 -7.01
CA SER A 73 -1.87 -10.09 -6.66
C SER A 73 -0.85 -10.10 -5.52
N ASP A 74 -0.77 -11.17 -4.72
CA ASP A 74 0.31 -11.36 -3.75
C ASP A 74 1.70 -11.37 -4.40
N LEU A 75 1.77 -11.67 -5.71
CA LEU A 75 3.01 -11.66 -6.51
C LEU A 75 3.27 -10.32 -7.22
N ASP A 76 2.34 -9.36 -7.14
CA ASP A 76 2.50 -8.03 -7.71
C ASP A 76 2.91 -7.02 -6.65
N ALA A 77 4.22 -6.76 -6.57
CA ALA A 77 4.75 -5.81 -5.61
C ALA A 77 4.21 -4.38 -5.78
N SER A 78 3.71 -4.00 -6.96
CA SER A 78 3.13 -2.65 -7.14
C SER A 78 1.86 -2.49 -6.32
N LEU A 79 0.99 -3.50 -6.33
CA LEU A 79 -0.24 -3.50 -5.53
C LEU A 79 0.03 -3.66 -4.04
N LEU A 80 0.91 -4.58 -3.64
CA LEU A 80 1.19 -4.76 -2.22
C LEU A 80 1.77 -3.49 -1.58
N ILE A 81 2.69 -2.81 -2.27
CA ILE A 81 3.27 -1.55 -1.77
C ILE A 81 2.23 -0.43 -1.78
N HIS A 82 1.37 -0.37 -2.81
CA HIS A 82 0.24 0.58 -2.87
C HIS A 82 -0.65 0.45 -1.63
N GLU A 83 -1.10 -0.76 -1.33
CA GLU A 83 -1.96 -1.02 -0.17
C GLU A 83 -1.28 -0.67 1.16
N LEU A 84 -0.03 -1.07 1.36
CA LEU A 84 0.72 -0.71 2.57
C LEU A 84 0.93 0.80 2.70
N THR A 85 0.94 1.54 1.59
CA THR A 85 1.06 3.00 1.59
C THR A 85 -0.24 3.69 2.00
N HIS A 86 -1.41 3.09 1.80
CA HIS A 86 -2.63 3.56 2.46
C HIS A 86 -2.52 3.49 3.99
N GLY A 87 -1.83 2.48 4.53
CA GLY A 87 -1.46 2.40 5.94
C GLY A 87 -0.64 3.60 6.39
N LEU A 88 0.48 3.84 5.70
CA LEU A 88 1.41 4.94 5.96
C LEU A 88 0.72 6.32 5.93
N SER A 89 0.08 6.63 4.80
CA SER A 89 -0.50 7.97 4.55
C SER A 89 -1.65 8.31 5.48
N ASN A 90 -2.52 7.34 5.81
CA ASN A 90 -3.63 7.54 6.75
C ASN A 90 -3.17 7.63 8.21
N ARG A 91 -2.08 6.97 8.61
CA ARG A 91 -1.53 7.11 9.98
C ARG A 91 -0.84 8.45 10.17
N LEU A 92 -0.11 8.93 9.16
CA LEU A 92 0.62 10.20 9.24
C LEU A 92 -0.29 11.42 9.10
N THR A 93 -1.27 11.37 8.19
CA THR A 93 -2.09 12.55 7.86
C THR A 93 -3.12 12.80 8.97
N GLY A 94 -3.02 13.94 9.65
CA GLY A 94 -3.89 14.26 10.79
C GLY A 94 -3.46 13.58 12.11
N GLY A 95 -2.35 12.84 12.08
CA GLY A 95 -1.76 12.17 13.22
C GLY A 95 -2.31 10.77 13.50
N PRO A 96 -1.57 9.93 14.24
CA PRO A 96 -1.80 8.49 14.34
C PRO A 96 -3.14 8.11 14.98
N ALA A 97 -3.74 9.00 15.77
CA ALA A 97 -5.05 8.80 16.39
C ALA A 97 -6.24 9.06 15.43
N ASN A 98 -6.02 9.58 14.22
CA ASN A 98 -7.08 10.00 13.31
C ASN A 98 -6.88 9.47 11.87
N SER A 99 -7.61 8.42 11.50
CA SER A 99 -7.55 7.84 10.15
C SER A 99 -8.63 8.36 9.19
N GLY A 100 -9.32 9.46 9.53
CA GLY A 100 -10.40 10.02 8.70
C GLY A 100 -9.94 11.01 7.64
N CYS A 101 -8.65 11.34 7.58
CA CYS A 101 -8.14 12.52 6.89
C CYS A 101 -8.00 12.39 5.36
N LEU A 102 -8.00 11.16 4.82
CA LEU A 102 -7.84 10.89 3.38
C LEU A 102 -9.05 10.13 2.80
N SER A 103 -10.23 10.31 3.39
CA SER A 103 -11.40 9.46 3.09
C SER A 103 -12.22 9.85 1.86
N PHE A 104 -12.03 11.05 1.28
CA PHE A 104 -12.89 11.53 0.21
C PHE A 104 -12.24 12.63 -0.66
N GLY A 105 -12.75 12.77 -1.89
CA GLY A 105 -12.46 13.90 -2.77
C GLY A 105 -10.97 14.03 -3.10
N GLU A 106 -10.47 15.27 -3.08
CA GLU A 106 -9.08 15.56 -3.40
C GLU A 106 -8.10 14.87 -2.44
N SER A 107 -8.40 14.81 -1.13
CA SER A 107 -7.50 14.15 -0.18
C SER A 107 -7.46 12.64 -0.36
N GLY A 108 -8.59 12.01 -0.71
CA GLY A 108 -8.61 10.60 -1.10
C GLY A 108 -7.82 10.34 -2.38
N GLY A 109 -7.93 11.21 -3.38
CA GLY A 109 -7.14 11.14 -4.61
C GLY A 109 -5.64 11.27 -4.37
N LEU A 110 -5.22 12.16 -3.46
CA LEU A 110 -3.82 12.24 -3.02
C LEU A 110 -3.38 10.94 -2.33
N GLY A 111 -4.25 10.33 -1.52
CA GLY A 111 -4.05 9.01 -0.91
C GLY A 111 -3.71 7.93 -1.94
N GLU A 112 -4.50 7.80 -3.00
CA GLU A 112 -4.21 6.88 -4.12
C GLU A 112 -2.90 7.24 -4.83
N GLY A 113 -2.68 8.53 -5.10
CA GLY A 113 -1.49 9.01 -5.81
C GLY A 113 -0.18 8.78 -5.05
N TRP A 114 -0.16 8.96 -3.72
CA TRP A 114 1.01 8.64 -2.90
C TRP A 114 1.29 7.14 -2.87
N SER A 115 0.24 6.31 -2.87
CA SER A 115 0.35 4.85 -2.92
C SER A 115 0.98 4.37 -4.23
N ASP A 116 0.53 4.90 -5.37
CA ASP A 116 1.16 4.62 -6.67
C ASP A 116 2.61 5.12 -6.71
N PHE A 117 2.84 6.34 -6.24
CA PHE A 117 4.17 6.95 -6.25
C PHE A 117 5.19 6.13 -5.47
N LEU A 118 4.88 5.71 -4.24
CA LEU A 118 5.81 4.88 -3.46
C LEU A 118 5.98 3.48 -4.06
N ALA A 119 4.93 2.87 -4.60
CA ALA A 119 5.04 1.61 -5.32
C ALA A 119 6.04 1.71 -6.49
N ILE A 120 5.98 2.80 -7.26
CA ILE A 120 6.88 3.08 -8.39
C ILE A 120 8.31 3.36 -7.91
N VAL A 121 8.49 4.27 -6.96
CA VAL A 121 9.83 4.65 -6.48
C VAL A 121 10.57 3.46 -5.88
N ILE A 122 9.88 2.61 -5.11
CA ILE A 122 10.49 1.45 -4.44
C ILE A 122 10.86 0.35 -5.43
N ARG A 123 10.04 0.13 -6.46
CA ARG A 123 10.32 -0.88 -7.51
C ARG A 123 11.26 -0.38 -8.60
N SER A 124 11.47 0.93 -8.69
CA SER A 124 12.35 1.52 -9.69
C SER A 124 13.78 1.06 -9.48
N THR A 125 14.45 0.67 -10.57
CA THR A 125 15.85 0.23 -10.54
C THR A 125 16.67 1.12 -11.47
N ARG A 126 17.99 1.14 -11.26
CA ARG A 126 18.92 1.86 -12.15
C ARG A 126 18.84 1.44 -13.63
N TYR A 127 18.22 0.30 -13.92
CA TYR A 127 18.04 -0.23 -15.28
C TYR A 127 16.64 0.04 -15.84
N ALA A 128 15.72 0.59 -15.04
CA ALA A 128 14.40 0.99 -15.51
C ALA A 128 14.46 2.25 -16.40
N GLY A 129 15.60 2.96 -16.44
CA GLY A 129 15.79 4.19 -17.22
C GLY A 129 14.84 5.30 -16.79
N ASP A 130 14.82 6.41 -17.53
CA ASP A 130 13.75 7.42 -17.52
C ASP A 130 12.45 6.81 -18.10
N GLY A 131 12.04 5.66 -17.58
CA GLY A 131 10.99 4.81 -18.14
C GLY A 131 9.61 5.23 -17.67
N ASP A 132 8.62 4.96 -18.52
CA ASP A 132 7.22 5.05 -18.17
C ASP A 132 6.84 3.90 -17.21
N PHE A 133 6.14 4.21 -16.11
CA PHE A 133 5.78 3.21 -15.10
C PHE A 133 4.27 2.92 -15.07
N ALA A 134 3.94 1.63 -15.04
CA ALA A 134 2.59 1.14 -14.78
C ALA A 134 2.46 0.65 -13.32
N VAL A 135 1.22 0.61 -12.84
CA VAL A 135 0.83 -0.07 -11.59
C VAL A 135 -0.19 -1.15 -11.93
N GLY A 136 0.05 -2.37 -11.45
CA GLY A 136 -0.81 -3.53 -11.68
C GLY A 136 -0.82 -4.06 -13.13
N ASP A 137 0.21 -3.78 -13.93
CA ASP A 137 0.34 -4.28 -15.31
C ASP A 137 0.40 -5.81 -15.38
N TRP A 138 1.07 -6.43 -14.41
CA TRP A 138 1.09 -7.87 -14.32
C TRP A 138 -0.27 -8.43 -13.93
N VAL A 139 -0.96 -7.95 -12.89
CA VAL A 139 -2.28 -8.55 -12.58
C VAL A 139 -3.32 -8.30 -13.66
N SER A 140 -3.28 -7.15 -14.33
CA SER A 140 -4.29 -6.77 -15.32
C SER A 140 -4.08 -7.46 -16.66
N GLY A 141 -2.83 -7.80 -17.00
CA GLY A 141 -2.48 -8.24 -18.34
C GLY A 141 -2.38 -7.11 -19.37
N ASP A 142 -2.43 -5.86 -18.91
CA ASP A 142 -2.36 -4.65 -19.74
C ASP A 142 -1.06 -3.89 -19.47
N ILE A 143 -0.37 -3.51 -20.54
CA ILE A 143 0.90 -2.78 -20.45
C ILE A 143 0.74 -1.38 -19.85
N ILE A 144 -0.46 -0.78 -19.90
CA ILE A 144 -0.73 0.50 -19.23
C ILE A 144 -1.13 0.33 -17.75
N GLY A 145 -1.34 -0.90 -17.28
CA GLY A 145 -1.74 -1.19 -15.91
C GLY A 145 -3.19 -0.81 -15.61
N LEU A 146 -3.45 -0.41 -14.37
CA LEU A 146 -4.79 -0.10 -13.84
C LEU A 146 -5.14 1.40 -13.88
N ARG A 147 -4.23 2.23 -14.39
CA ARG A 147 -4.40 3.69 -14.47
C ARG A 147 -4.70 4.11 -15.91
N TYR A 148 -5.17 5.35 -16.08
CA TYR A 148 -5.49 5.88 -17.40
C TYR A 148 -4.26 6.09 -18.30
N TYR A 149 -3.13 6.39 -17.69
CA TYR A 149 -1.86 6.66 -18.36
C TYR A 149 -0.72 6.08 -17.53
N LEU A 150 0.40 5.81 -18.20
CA LEU A 150 1.66 5.52 -17.52
C LEU A 150 2.15 6.78 -16.79
N TYR A 151 2.85 6.59 -15.67
CA TYR A 151 3.60 7.67 -15.03
C TYR A 151 4.85 7.95 -15.85
N SER A 152 4.96 9.16 -16.38
CA SER A 152 6.00 9.60 -17.32
C SER A 152 6.34 11.08 -17.09
N THR A 153 7.47 11.55 -17.63
CA THR A 153 7.97 12.94 -17.49
C THR A 153 7.58 13.84 -18.66
#